data_AF-A0A947AT84-F1
#
_entry.id   AF-A0A947AT84-F1
#
_cell.length_a   1.000
_cell.length_b   1.000
_cell.length_c   1.000
_cell.angle_alpha   90.00
_cell.angle_beta   90.00
_cell.angle_gamma   90.00
#
_symmetry.space_group_name_H-M   'P 1'
#
loop_
_entity.id
_entity.type
_entity.pdbx_description
1 polymer ?
#
loop_
_entity_poly.entity_id
_entity_poly.type
_entity_poly.pdbx_seq_one_letter_code
_entity_poly.pdbx_strand_id
1 'polypeptide(L)' 'AKNDQRVKRVVGRVFALRLEFVGKIFEELGFTGAELEIRTRLFVCYHSNAGDLFDDYYSAKSKKFHMRQLKFLMVK' A
#
# COMPACT_ATOMS: atom_id res chain seq x y z
N ALA A 1 -0.31 -11.71 -19.87
CA ALA A 1 0.40 -11.13 -18.71
C ALA A 1 0.12 -11.85 -17.38
N LYS A 2 -1.14 -11.97 -16.89
CA LYS A 2 -1.44 -12.54 -15.55
C LYS A 2 -0.92 -13.96 -15.27
N ASN A 3 -0.78 -14.80 -16.30
CA ASN A 3 -0.28 -16.18 -16.17
C ASN A 3 1.22 -16.33 -16.45
N ASP A 4 1.93 -15.23 -16.73
CA ASP A 4 3.37 -15.27 -16.96
C ASP A 4 4.12 -15.45 -15.64
N GLN A 5 4.88 -16.53 -15.53
CA GLN A 5 5.61 -16.89 -14.31
C GLN A 5 6.73 -15.90 -13.99
N ARG A 6 7.34 -15.26 -14.99
CA ARG A 6 8.35 -14.22 -14.80
C ARG A 6 7.70 -12.96 -14.22
N VAL A 7 6.54 -12.58 -14.74
CA VAL A 7 5.76 -11.45 -14.21
C VAL A 7 5.38 -11.70 -12.75
N LYS A 8 4.88 -12.90 -12.42
CA LYS A 8 4.54 -13.28 -11.03
C LYS A 8 5.73 -13.14 -10.08
N ARG A 9 6.93 -13.61 -10.48
CA ARG A 9 8.14 -13.50 -9.66
C ARG A 9 8.54 -12.04 -9.41
N VAL A 10 8.52 -11.21 -10.46
CA VAL A 10 8.89 -9.79 -10.34
C VAL A 10 7.90 -9.06 -9.45
N VAL A 11 6.59 -9.23 -9.68
CA VAL A 11 5.55 -8.61 -8.85
C VAL A 11 5.68 -9.04 -7.40
N GLY A 12 5.89 -10.35 -7.14
CA GLY A 12 6.12 -10.86 -5.79
C GLY A 12 7.31 -10.19 -5.09
N ARG A 13 8.44 -10.03 -5.80
CA ARG A 13 9.62 -9.35 -5.26
C ARG A 13 9.36 -7.87 -4.96
N VAL A 14 8.67 -7.17 -5.85
CA VAL A 14 8.31 -5.75 -5.66
C VAL A 14 7.39 -5.59 -4.45
N PHE A 15 6.37 -6.44 -4.30
CA PHE A 15 5.49 -6.40 -3.14
C PHE A 15 6.23 -6.72 -1.84
N ALA A 16 7.13 -7.70 -1.83
CA ALA A 16 7.94 -8.00 -0.65
C ALA A 16 8.77 -6.79 -0.21
N LEU A 17 9.45 -6.12 -1.15
CA LEU A 17 10.23 -4.90 -0.86
C LEU A 17 9.35 -3.77 -0.33
N ARG A 18 8.16 -3.56 -0.92
CA ARG A 18 7.21 -2.53 -0.46
C ARG A 18 6.69 -2.83 0.94
N LEU A 19 6.33 -4.08 1.23
CA LEU A 19 5.87 -4.50 2.56
C LEU A 19 6.96 -4.34 3.61
N GLU A 20 8.20 -4.72 3.30
CA GLU A 20 9.33 -4.54 4.21
C GLU A 20 9.57 -3.06 4.52
N PHE A 21 9.65 -2.22 3.48
CA PHE A 21 9.91 -0.80 3.64
C PHE A 21 8.81 -0.07 4.43
N VAL A 22 7.54 -0.27 4.03
CA VAL A 22 6.39 0.35 4.71
C VAL A 22 6.21 -0.21 6.12
N GLY A 23 6.50 -1.50 6.32
CA GLY A 23 6.49 -2.14 7.63
C GLY A 23 7.42 -1.45 8.61
N LYS A 24 8.68 -1.21 8.22
CA LYS A 24 9.66 -0.48 9.06
C LYS A 24 9.17 0.92 9.43
N ILE A 25 8.60 1.66 8.48
CA ILE A 25 8.04 2.99 8.77
C ILE A 25 6.88 2.91 9.78
N PHE A 26 6.00 1.93 9.64
CA PHE A 26 4.86 1.79 10.56
C PHE A 26 5.28 1.30 11.94
N GLU A 27 6.32 0.49 12.02
CA GLU A 27 6.97 0.13 13.28
C GLU A 27 7.59 1.37 13.97
N GLU A 28 8.28 2.23 13.21
CA GLU A 28 8.82 3.51 13.70
C GLU A 28 7.72 4.46 14.20
N LEU A 29 6.53 4.42 13.60
CA LEU A 29 5.33 5.14 14.07
C LEU A 29 4.68 4.48 15.31
N GLY A 30 5.20 3.33 15.74
CA GLY A 30 4.80 2.64 16.96
C GLY A 30 3.68 1.62 16.78
N PHE A 31 3.32 1.22 15.55
CA PHE A 31 2.40 0.11 15.33
C PHE A 31 3.10 -1.22 15.60
N THR A 32 2.38 -2.20 16.16
CA THR A 32 2.95 -3.53 16.48
C THR A 32 1.96 -4.65 16.23
N GLY A 33 2.45 -5.90 16.20
CA GLY A 33 1.62 -7.10 16.10
C GLY A 33 0.70 -7.10 14.86
N ALA A 34 -0.54 -7.54 15.05
CA ALA A 34 -1.53 -7.63 13.98
C ALA A 34 -1.88 -6.26 13.36
N GLU A 35 -1.83 -5.19 14.15
CA GLU A 35 -2.11 -3.84 13.66
C GLU A 35 -1.05 -3.40 12.64
N LEU A 36 0.23 -3.61 12.95
CA LEU A 36 1.34 -3.35 12.03
C LEU A 36 1.14 -4.10 10.71
N GLU A 37 0.90 -5.42 10.80
CA GLU A 37 0.73 -6.24 9.60
C GLU A 37 -0.45 -5.76 8.73
N ILE A 38 -1.62 -5.54 9.33
CA ILE A 38 -2.83 -5.14 8.61
C ILE A 38 -2.64 -3.78 7.95
N ARG A 39 -2.11 -2.80 8.69
CA ARG A 39 -1.87 -1.45 8.16
C ARG A 39 -0.88 -1.48 7.01
N THR A 40 0.24 -2.18 7.15
CA THR A 40 1.25 -2.30 6.09
C THR A 40 0.68 -2.94 4.83
N ARG A 41 -0.08 -4.04 4.97
CA ARG A 41 -0.72 -4.71 3.82
C ARG A 41 -1.76 -3.81 3.15
N LEU A 42 -2.61 -3.14 3.92
CA LEU A 42 -3.64 -2.24 3.39
C LEU A 42 -3.02 -1.08 2.64
N PHE A 43 -2.00 -0.43 3.23
CA PHE A 43 -1.28 0.66 2.59
C PHE A 43 -0.68 0.21 1.26
N VAL A 44 0.09 -0.88 1.26
CA VAL A 44 0.77 -1.35 0.04
C VAL A 44 -0.25 -1.75 -1.04
N CYS A 45 -1.31 -2.47 -0.69
CA CYS A 45 -2.33 -2.88 -1.66
C CYS A 45 -3.08 -1.67 -2.23
N TYR A 46 -3.51 -0.75 -1.37
CA TYR A 46 -4.27 0.41 -1.79
C TYR A 46 -3.46 1.25 -2.77
N HIS A 47 -2.21 1.59 -2.45
CA HIS A 47 -1.37 2.42 -3.31
C HIS A 47 -0.87 1.69 -4.57
N SER A 48 -0.70 0.38 -4.53
CA SER A 48 -0.24 -0.39 -5.70
C SER A 48 -1.34 -0.60 -6.73
N ASN A 49 -2.60 -0.64 -6.32
CA ASN A 49 -3.74 -0.96 -7.20
C ASN A 49 -4.72 0.22 -7.34
N ALA A 50 -4.48 1.35 -6.67
CA ALA A 50 -5.38 2.49 -6.66
C ALA A 50 -5.80 2.96 -8.06
N GLY A 51 -4.86 3.04 -9.00
CA GLY A 51 -5.14 3.45 -10.37
C GLY A 51 -5.92 2.41 -11.20
N ASP A 52 -5.83 1.14 -10.82
CA ASP A 52 -6.59 0.05 -11.47
C ASP A 52 -7.97 -0.14 -10.82
N LEU A 53 -8.10 0.14 -9.52
CA LEU A 53 -9.33 -0.02 -8.73
C LEU A 53 -10.26 1.17 -8.85
N PHE A 54 -9.69 2.37 -9.00
CA PHE A 54 -10.43 3.61 -9.02
C PHE A 54 -9.86 4.44 -10.18
N ASP A 55 -10.60 4.54 -11.29
CA ASP A 55 -10.23 5.20 -12.56
C ASP A 55 -9.73 6.68 -12.39
N ASP A 56 -10.36 7.66 -13.05
CA ASP A 56 -10.11 9.11 -12.89
C ASP A 56 -10.39 9.64 -11.47
N TYR A 57 -10.76 8.74 -10.55
CA TYR A 57 -10.83 9.01 -9.12
C TYR A 57 -9.51 9.54 -8.58
N TYR A 58 -8.38 9.34 -9.29
CA TYR A 58 -7.05 9.88 -8.99
C TYR A 58 -6.67 11.20 -9.72
N SER A 59 -7.63 11.99 -10.19
CA SER A 59 -7.43 13.39 -10.60
C SER A 59 -6.97 14.30 -9.44
N ALA A 60 -6.64 15.58 -9.69
CA ALA A 60 -6.16 16.53 -8.66
C ALA A 60 -7.04 16.63 -7.40
N LYS A 61 -8.34 16.34 -7.50
CA LYS A 61 -9.30 16.28 -6.38
C LYS A 61 -9.03 15.10 -5.43
N SER A 62 -8.44 14.03 -5.96
CA SER A 62 -8.07 12.80 -5.26
C SER A 62 -6.94 12.97 -4.27
N LYS A 63 -5.94 13.80 -4.57
CA LYS A 63 -4.78 14.00 -3.67
C LYS A 63 -5.24 14.38 -2.26
N LYS A 64 -6.27 15.21 -2.12
CA LYS A 64 -6.81 15.60 -0.81
C LYS A 64 -7.51 14.44 -0.08
N PHE A 65 -8.23 13.59 -0.80
CA PHE A 65 -8.91 12.44 -0.22
C PHE A 65 -7.93 11.32 0.13
N HIS A 66 -6.97 11.08 -0.76
CA HIS A 66 -5.81 10.21 -0.58
C HIS A 66 -5.01 10.58 0.67
N MET A 67 -4.68 11.87 0.85
CA MET A 67 -4.01 12.35 2.06
C MET A 67 -4.86 12.17 3.34
N ARG A 68 -6.19 12.15 3.25
CA ARG A 68 -7.07 11.87 4.40
C ARG A 68 -7.08 10.38 4.75
N GLN A 69 -7.17 9.50 3.76
CA GLN A 69 -7.09 8.06 3.98
C GLN A 69 -5.73 7.63 4.53
N LEU A 70 -4.66 8.25 4.02
CA LEU A 70 -3.31 8.12 4.58
C LEU A 70 -3.27 8.52 6.05
N LYS A 71 -3.89 9.66 6.41
CA LYS A 71 -4.01 10.04 7.82
C LYS A 71 -4.74 8.98 8.63
N PHE A 72 -5.85 8.41 8.16
CA PHE A 72 -6.52 7.33 8.89
C PHE A 72 -5.64 6.08 9.07
N LEU A 73 -4.87 5.71 8.04
CA LEU A 73 -3.94 4.58 8.10
C LEU A 73 -2.70 4.84 8.97
N MET A 74 -2.37 6.10 9.23
CA MET A 74 -1.18 6.52 10.01
C MET A 74 -1.52 7.04 11.42
N VAL A 75 -2.79 7.27 11.73
CA VAL A 75 -3.24 7.66 13.07
C VAL A 75 -3.31 6.41 13.94
N LYS A 76 -2.61 6.48 15.07
CA LYS A 76 -2.62 5.50 16.15
C LYS A 76 -3.78 5.78 17.10
#